data_AF-A0A0W0SE24-F1
#
_entry.id   AF-A0A0W0SE24-F1
#
_cell.length_a   1.000
_cell.length_b   1.000
_cell.length_c   1.000
_cell.angle_alpha   90.00
_cell.angle_beta   90.00
_cell.angle_gamma   90.00
#
_symmetry.space_group_name_H-M   'P 1'
#
loop_
_entity.id
_entity.type
_entity.pdbx_description
1 polymer ?
#
loop_
_entity_poly.entity_id
_entity_poly.type
_entity_poly.pdbx_seq_one_letter_code
_entity_poly.pdbx_strand_id
1 'polypeptide(L)'
;MFHLESQLAYPSQVTDYLLLSGVDSVKDGGIFEHEGITHVVSIMQNAPELPPLIKQLIIPIPDSRNENILPYLKDVFAFIEEAKQNNSKILIHCEKGMSRSASFVIAWLLYEAHQWGHKVSYENTLNLLRSIRGVVAPNSGFAKLLKDYSNELNDKLYSLEKLSFDLQVMIAREFPPLDLYKLGGVSTFFKKFVSTKVDSLWKAHLQRDFKELGADDLNFLTSQGCLLKEIYKSCYLAKNAKLPKFNLPVLVGFLGQEKLVKAFQKCHNSDQNALGDLFLGCAYSDHLALVEELLPTLDSTMRQRILFYATAADNEVLLRAMDANFPNLNWHEKNAQGNNLLFIAAYYGSFNAFRFLFEQKGVDGMGKNNAGANLLESLSFSTNCELAQYMKDNLRQLNPYEKNNSSLTPYQMAKRRENKVILDIYDDWLTLEDYYCPIY
;
A
#
# COMPACT_ATOMS: atom_id res chain seq x y z
N MET A 1 18.07 46.50 -9.47
CA MET A 1 19.40 46.08 -8.99
C MET A 1 19.25 45.20 -7.75
N PHE A 2 18.61 45.69 -6.67
CA PHE A 2 18.33 44.92 -5.43
C PHE A 2 17.67 43.54 -5.61
N HIS A 3 16.70 43.38 -6.50
CA HIS A 3 16.00 42.08 -6.69
C HIS A 3 16.87 41.01 -7.38
N LEU A 4 17.81 41.43 -8.22
CA LEU A 4 18.72 40.51 -8.92
C LEU A 4 19.86 40.07 -7.98
N GLU A 5 20.34 40.99 -7.15
CA GLU A 5 21.33 40.71 -6.10
C GLU A 5 20.75 39.76 -5.03
N SER A 6 19.51 39.96 -4.59
CA SER A 6 18.86 39.04 -3.64
C SER A 6 18.65 37.64 -4.23
N GLN A 7 18.28 37.54 -5.51
CA GLN A 7 18.17 36.25 -6.19
C GLN A 7 19.53 35.56 -6.32
N LEU A 8 20.62 36.29 -6.54
CA LEU A 8 21.95 35.68 -6.63
C LEU A 8 22.51 35.28 -5.25
N ALA A 9 22.16 36.02 -4.20
CA ALA A 9 22.67 35.82 -2.85
C ALA A 9 21.99 34.67 -2.09
N TYR A 10 20.69 34.46 -2.29
CA TYR A 10 19.90 33.49 -1.50
C TYR A 10 19.33 32.33 -2.34
N PRO A 11 19.16 31.14 -1.74
CA PRO A 11 18.51 30.01 -2.36
C PRO A 11 17.03 30.30 -2.53
N SER A 12 16.47 29.79 -3.63
CA SER A 12 15.05 29.85 -3.89
C SER A 12 14.46 28.47 -3.62
N GLN A 13 13.46 28.40 -2.75
CA GLN A 13 12.72 27.18 -2.49
C GLN A 13 11.84 26.84 -3.70
N VAL A 14 12.08 25.70 -4.34
CA VAL A 14 11.34 25.24 -5.53
C VAL A 14 10.19 24.33 -5.13
N THR A 15 10.43 23.41 -4.20
CA THR A 15 9.41 22.58 -3.54
C THR A 15 9.65 22.57 -2.03
N ASP A 16 8.85 21.84 -1.26
CA ASP A 16 9.05 21.61 0.17
C ASP A 16 10.42 20.99 0.51
N TYR A 17 11.01 20.20 -0.41
CA TYR A 17 12.30 19.52 -0.21
C TYR A 17 13.44 20.03 -1.13
N LEU A 18 13.15 20.73 -2.23
CA LEU A 18 14.16 21.11 -3.25
C LEU A 18 14.43 22.63 -3.27
N LEU A 19 15.71 23.00 -3.18
CA LEU A 19 16.20 24.38 -3.28
C LEU A 19 17.14 24.57 -4.47
N LEU A 20 17.16 25.79 -5.04
CA LEU A 20 18.02 26.20 -6.15
C LEU A 20 18.80 27.49 -5.81
N SER A 21 20.13 27.48 -5.97
CA SER A 21 20.96 28.67 -5.71
C SER A 21 22.17 28.83 -6.65
N GLY A 22 22.86 29.97 -6.50
CA GLY A 22 24.24 30.16 -6.93
C GLY A 22 25.25 29.70 -5.87
N VAL A 23 26.53 29.75 -6.21
CA VAL A 23 27.62 29.29 -5.34
C VAL A 23 27.83 30.22 -4.14
N ASP A 24 27.46 31.50 -4.26
CA ASP A 24 27.64 32.46 -3.18
C ASP A 24 26.78 32.08 -1.95
N SER A 25 25.59 31.53 -2.16
CA SER A 25 24.75 30.99 -1.08
C SER A 25 25.37 29.80 -0.36
N VAL A 26 26.27 29.06 -1.03
CA VAL A 26 26.91 27.84 -0.49
C VAL A 26 28.16 28.18 0.32
N LYS A 27 28.81 29.30 0.01
CA LYS A 27 29.99 29.80 0.74
C LYS A 27 29.63 30.31 2.13
N ASP A 28 28.38 30.74 2.33
CA ASP A 28 27.86 31.13 3.63
C ASP A 28 27.29 29.90 4.36
N GLY A 29 28.14 29.24 5.16
CA GLY A 29 27.82 27.96 5.80
C GLY A 29 26.62 27.96 6.75
N GLY A 30 26.13 29.14 7.17
CA GLY A 30 24.95 29.26 8.03
C GLY A 30 23.64 28.81 7.36
N ILE A 31 23.63 28.73 6.03
CA ILE A 31 22.43 28.38 5.27
C ILE A 31 21.98 26.94 5.44
N PHE A 32 22.93 26.01 5.66
CA PHE A 32 22.61 24.59 5.71
C PHE A 32 21.78 24.26 6.95
N GLU A 33 22.16 24.83 8.09
CA GLU A 33 21.44 24.66 9.35
C GLU A 33 20.10 25.41 9.33
N HIS A 34 20.08 26.67 8.87
CA HIS A 34 18.87 27.48 8.80
C HIS A 34 17.79 26.85 7.91
N GLU A 35 18.17 26.33 6.74
CA GLU A 35 17.24 25.75 5.79
C GLU A 35 16.99 24.25 6.01
N GLY A 36 17.76 23.58 6.88
CA GLY A 36 17.69 22.13 7.07
C GLY A 36 18.19 21.33 5.85
N ILE A 37 19.20 21.85 5.16
CA ILE A 37 19.81 21.21 4.00
C ILE A 37 20.80 20.15 4.49
N THR A 38 20.63 18.91 4.04
CA THR A 38 21.57 17.81 4.34
C THR A 38 22.21 17.22 3.09
N HIS A 39 21.67 17.54 1.90
CA HIS A 39 22.15 17.05 0.60
C HIS A 39 22.42 18.24 -0.34
N VAL A 40 23.54 18.21 -1.06
CA VAL A 40 23.91 19.26 -2.02
C VAL A 40 24.39 18.65 -3.34
N VAL A 41 23.83 19.12 -4.45
CA VAL A 41 24.32 18.82 -5.80
C VAL A 41 25.07 20.02 -6.34
N SER A 42 26.37 19.85 -6.57
CA SER A 42 27.28 20.89 -7.07
C SER A 42 27.59 20.67 -8.55
N ILE A 43 27.00 21.49 -9.42
CA ILE A 43 27.13 21.34 -10.88
C ILE A 43 28.19 22.30 -11.42
N MET A 44 29.45 22.03 -11.07
CA MET A 44 30.60 22.90 -11.30
C MET A 44 31.89 22.07 -11.40
N GLN A 45 32.82 22.47 -12.27
CA GLN A 45 34.15 21.85 -12.36
C GLN A 45 34.98 22.04 -11.08
N ASN A 46 34.85 23.21 -10.45
CA ASN A 46 35.49 23.55 -9.18
C ASN A 46 34.40 23.75 -8.13
N ALA A 47 33.88 22.65 -7.59
CA ALA A 47 32.88 22.70 -6.53
C ALA A 47 33.54 23.12 -5.20
N PRO A 48 32.87 23.94 -4.36
CA PRO A 48 33.36 24.24 -3.03
C PRO A 48 33.33 22.97 -2.15
N GLU A 49 34.29 22.86 -1.24
CA GLU A 49 34.23 21.87 -0.16
C GLU A 49 33.12 22.26 0.83
N LEU A 50 32.32 21.29 1.23
CA LEU A 50 31.21 21.49 2.15
C LEU A 50 31.52 20.94 3.54
N PRO A 51 30.79 21.37 4.58
CA PRO A 51 30.93 20.80 5.92
C PRO A 51 30.73 19.27 5.93
N PRO A 52 31.43 18.50 6.80
CA PRO A 52 31.40 17.04 6.79
C PRO A 52 30.02 16.39 6.96
N LEU A 53 29.06 17.09 7.57
CA LEU A 53 27.69 16.60 7.79
C LEU A 53 26.80 16.71 6.54
N ILE A 54 27.26 17.41 5.50
CA ILE A 54 26.50 17.62 4.26
C ILE A 54 26.95 16.59 3.22
N LYS A 55 26.01 15.77 2.74
CA LYS A 55 26.27 14.86 1.62
C LYS A 55 26.35 15.66 0.33
N GLN A 56 27.44 15.50 -0.42
CA GLN A 56 27.66 16.24 -1.66
C GLN A 56 27.75 15.29 -2.86
N LEU A 57 27.00 15.60 -3.92
CA LEU A 57 27.14 15.01 -5.25
C LEU A 57 27.73 16.07 -6.21
N ILE A 58 28.89 15.78 -6.78
CA ILE A 58 29.58 16.72 -7.69
C ILE A 58 29.38 16.26 -9.15
N ILE A 59 28.84 17.16 -9.97
CA ILE A 59 28.69 16.98 -11.42
C ILE A 59 29.62 17.97 -12.14
N PRO A 60 30.83 17.53 -12.55
CA PRO A 60 31.91 18.44 -12.94
C PRO A 60 31.82 18.88 -14.41
N ILE A 61 30.72 19.54 -14.78
CA ILE A 61 30.45 19.95 -16.17
C ILE A 61 30.59 21.46 -16.40
N PRO A 62 31.08 21.88 -17.60
CA PRO A 62 31.09 23.28 -17.99
C PRO A 62 29.69 23.80 -18.34
N ASP A 63 29.49 25.12 -18.28
CA ASP A 63 28.27 25.77 -18.80
C ASP A 63 28.39 26.00 -20.31
N SER A 64 28.43 24.90 -21.07
CA SER A 64 28.64 24.92 -22.52
C SER A 64 27.39 24.42 -23.25
N ARG A 65 27.11 25.01 -24.42
CA ARG A 65 26.03 24.57 -25.30
C ARG A 65 26.27 23.19 -25.92
N ASN A 66 27.51 22.70 -25.88
CA ASN A 66 27.91 21.39 -26.40
C ASN A 66 27.92 20.30 -25.32
N GLU A 67 27.66 20.66 -24.06
CA GLU A 67 27.71 19.74 -22.94
C GLU A 67 26.38 18.98 -22.80
N ASN A 68 26.46 17.69 -22.44
CA ASN A 68 25.27 16.84 -22.35
C ASN A 68 24.96 16.50 -20.89
N ILE A 69 23.84 17.01 -20.38
CA ILE A 69 23.40 16.76 -19.00
C ILE A 69 22.69 15.42 -18.81
N LEU A 70 22.19 14.81 -19.89
CA LEU A 70 21.34 13.60 -19.83
C LEU A 70 21.98 12.42 -19.09
N PRO A 71 23.29 12.10 -19.29
CA PRO A 71 23.94 10.98 -18.60
C PRO A 71 23.92 11.10 -17.08
N TYR A 72 23.90 12.33 -16.55
CA TYR A 72 23.97 12.61 -15.12
C TYR A 72 22.60 12.65 -14.44
N LEU A 73 21.51 12.71 -15.21
CA LEU A 73 20.16 12.84 -14.64
C LEU A 73 19.83 11.68 -13.70
N LYS A 74 20.20 10.45 -14.06
CA LYS A 74 19.92 9.27 -13.24
C LYS A 74 20.50 9.40 -11.82
N ASP A 75 21.76 9.80 -11.72
CA ASP A 75 22.45 9.89 -10.43
C ASP A 75 21.93 11.07 -9.61
N VAL A 76 21.68 12.21 -10.26
CA VAL A 76 21.08 13.38 -9.59
C VAL A 76 19.68 13.07 -9.09
N PHE A 77 18.85 12.38 -9.87
CA PHE A 77 17.49 12.02 -9.48
C PHE A 77 17.49 11.02 -8.30
N ALA A 78 18.37 10.03 -8.34
CA ALA A 78 18.54 9.10 -7.21
C ALA A 78 18.94 9.84 -5.93
N PHE A 79 19.81 10.84 -6.04
CA PHE A 79 20.25 11.66 -4.91
C PHE A 79 19.15 12.58 -4.37
N ILE A 80 18.30 13.12 -5.25
CA ILE A 80 17.09 13.87 -4.84
C ILE A 80 16.11 12.94 -4.10
N GLU A 81 15.87 11.74 -4.62
CA GLU A 81 14.99 10.75 -3.98
C GLU A 81 15.51 10.30 -2.60
N GLU A 82 16.83 10.10 -2.46
CA GLU A 82 17.45 9.79 -1.17
C GLU A 82 17.16 10.89 -0.13
N ALA A 83 17.32 12.18 -0.51
CA ALA A 83 17.02 13.29 0.38
C ALA A 83 15.53 13.31 0.78
N LYS A 84 14.64 13.11 -0.19
CA LYS A 84 13.19 13.09 0.00
C LYS A 84 12.73 11.96 0.94
N GLN A 85 13.28 10.75 0.77
CA GLN A 85 12.98 9.59 1.62
C GLN A 85 13.44 9.78 3.07
N ASN A 86 14.50 10.56 3.27
CA ASN A 86 15.02 10.91 4.59
C ASN A 86 14.35 12.16 5.19
N ASN A 87 13.22 12.63 4.63
CA ASN A 87 12.54 13.87 5.03
C ASN A 87 13.49 15.06 5.16
N SER A 88 14.48 15.14 4.27
CA SER A 88 15.55 16.12 4.28
C SER A 88 15.42 17.08 3.10
N LYS A 89 15.98 18.30 3.23
CA LYS A 89 16.06 19.22 2.10
C LYS A 89 17.36 19.03 1.31
N ILE A 90 17.25 19.23 0.00
CA ILE A 90 18.34 19.16 -0.97
C ILE A 90 18.52 20.49 -1.70
N LEU A 91 19.77 20.93 -1.84
CA LEU A 91 20.14 22.12 -2.60
C LEU A 91 20.87 21.74 -3.89
N ILE A 92 20.40 22.25 -5.03
CA ILE A 92 21.10 22.13 -6.31
C ILE A 92 21.67 23.48 -6.70
N HIS A 93 22.99 23.57 -6.88
CA HIS A 93 23.65 24.83 -7.20
C HIS A 93 24.67 24.71 -8.33
N CYS A 94 24.94 25.85 -8.95
CA CYS A 94 26.08 26.05 -9.85
C CYS A 94 26.68 27.43 -9.56
N GLU A 95 27.45 28.02 -10.48
CA GLU A 95 28.03 29.36 -10.27
C GLU A 95 26.97 30.42 -9.91
N LYS A 96 25.96 30.62 -10.77
CA LYS A 96 24.96 31.70 -10.62
C LYS A 96 23.55 31.22 -10.27
N GLY A 97 23.32 29.91 -10.22
CA GLY A 97 21.96 29.38 -10.10
C GLY A 97 21.07 29.69 -11.30
N MET A 98 21.66 29.83 -12.49
CA MET A 98 21.02 30.37 -13.69
C MET A 98 20.83 29.31 -14.78
N SER A 99 21.90 28.57 -15.13
CA SER A 99 21.92 27.69 -16.31
C SER A 99 22.06 26.21 -15.93
N ARG A 100 23.25 25.77 -15.48
CA ARG A 100 23.53 24.37 -15.11
C ARG A 100 22.57 23.82 -14.06
N SER A 101 22.55 24.37 -12.84
CA SER A 101 21.67 23.90 -11.77
C SER A 101 20.19 24.01 -12.12
N ALA A 102 19.79 25.12 -12.74
CA ALA A 102 18.42 25.29 -13.20
C ALA A 102 18.02 24.22 -14.23
N SER A 103 18.93 23.79 -15.10
CA SER A 103 18.67 22.72 -16.07
C SER A 103 18.34 21.39 -15.39
N PHE A 104 19.09 21.02 -14.36
CA PHE A 104 18.82 19.78 -13.60
C PHE A 104 17.53 19.88 -12.78
N VAL A 105 17.23 21.05 -12.19
CA VAL A 105 15.95 21.28 -11.53
C VAL A 105 14.78 21.17 -12.51
N ILE A 106 14.89 21.75 -13.71
CA ILE A 106 13.86 21.61 -14.75
C ILE A 106 13.70 20.14 -15.16
N ALA A 107 14.81 19.43 -15.39
CA ALA A 107 14.76 18.01 -15.72
C ALA A 107 14.05 17.18 -14.64
N TRP A 108 14.35 17.45 -13.37
CA TRP A 108 13.70 16.82 -12.23
C TRP A 108 12.20 17.11 -12.19
N LEU A 109 11.79 18.37 -12.31
CA LEU A 109 10.37 18.75 -12.29
C LEU A 109 9.58 18.12 -13.46
N LEU A 110 10.20 18.06 -14.66
CA LEU A 110 9.62 17.34 -15.80
C LEU A 110 9.49 15.84 -15.50
N TYR A 111 10.51 15.23 -14.91
CA TYR A 111 10.48 13.82 -14.53
C TYR A 111 9.41 13.55 -13.47
N GLU A 112 9.39 14.29 -12.37
CA GLU A 112 8.44 14.11 -11.26
C GLU A 112 6.98 14.28 -11.73
N ALA A 113 6.69 15.33 -12.52
CA ALA A 113 5.36 15.53 -13.09
C ALA A 113 4.96 14.40 -14.06
N HIS A 114 5.90 13.90 -14.87
CA HIS A 114 5.67 12.74 -15.71
C HIS A 114 5.39 11.47 -14.89
N GLN A 115 6.09 11.25 -13.78
CA GLN A 115 5.84 10.11 -12.88
C GLN A 115 4.46 10.15 -12.23
N TRP A 116 3.85 11.34 -12.11
CA TRP A 116 2.44 11.52 -11.72
C TRP A 116 1.45 11.37 -12.89
N GLY A 117 1.92 11.00 -14.09
CA GLY A 117 1.09 10.74 -15.25
C GLY A 117 0.68 11.98 -16.05
N HIS A 118 1.31 13.13 -15.80
CA HIS A 118 1.00 14.36 -16.53
C HIS A 118 1.83 14.47 -17.81
N LYS A 119 1.21 15.00 -18.88
CA LYS A 119 1.98 15.56 -20.00
C LYS A 119 2.80 16.74 -19.47
N VAL A 120 4.04 16.82 -19.92
CA VAL A 120 5.00 17.82 -19.44
C VAL A 120 5.40 18.78 -20.55
N SER A 121 5.72 20.02 -20.18
CA SER A 121 6.21 21.04 -21.11
C SER A 121 7.41 21.75 -20.52
N TYR A 122 8.48 21.79 -21.30
CA TYR A 122 9.67 22.55 -20.96
C TYR A 122 9.35 24.03 -20.74
N GLU A 123 8.55 24.65 -21.63
CA GLU A 123 8.20 26.07 -21.56
C GLU A 123 7.42 26.40 -20.28
N ASN A 124 6.43 25.57 -19.93
CA ASN A 124 5.65 25.77 -18.70
C ASN A 124 6.53 25.61 -17.46
N THR A 125 7.38 24.58 -17.43
CA THR A 125 8.28 24.31 -16.30
C THR A 125 9.34 25.40 -16.15
N LEU A 126 9.88 25.91 -17.27
CA LEU A 126 10.80 27.03 -17.28
C LEU A 126 10.14 28.31 -16.74
N ASN A 127 8.91 28.59 -17.16
CA ASN A 127 8.17 29.77 -16.70
C ASN A 127 7.79 29.67 -15.21
N LEU A 128 7.42 28.48 -14.74
CA LEU A 128 7.22 28.20 -13.31
C LEU A 128 8.51 28.43 -12.53
N LEU A 129 9.63 27.89 -12.98
CA LEU A 129 10.89 28.07 -12.27
C LEU A 129 11.37 29.53 -12.31
N ARG A 130 11.05 30.28 -13.38
CA ARG A 130 11.32 31.73 -13.47
C ARG A 130 10.44 32.58 -12.56
N SER A 131 9.19 32.18 -12.31
CA SER A 131 8.34 32.91 -11.35
C SER A 131 8.86 32.76 -9.93
N ILE A 132 9.55 31.65 -9.62
CA ILE A 132 10.25 31.42 -8.35
C ILE A 132 11.61 32.13 -8.34
N ARG A 133 12.40 32.00 -9.42
CA ARG A 133 13.76 32.54 -9.55
C ARG A 133 13.96 33.19 -10.93
N GLY A 134 13.76 34.50 -11.00
CA GLY A 134 13.74 35.28 -12.25
C GLY A 134 15.02 35.21 -13.10
N VAL A 135 16.18 34.96 -12.48
CA VAL A 135 17.47 34.81 -13.19
C VAL A 135 17.61 33.48 -13.95
N VAL A 136 16.64 32.56 -13.88
CA VAL A 136 16.73 31.26 -14.55
C VAL A 136 16.78 31.41 -16.07
N ALA A 137 17.89 30.96 -16.64
CA ALA A 137 18.17 30.99 -18.07
C ALA A 137 19.16 29.88 -18.45
N PRO A 138 18.67 28.63 -18.65
CA PRO A 138 19.46 27.56 -19.26
C PRO A 138 20.12 28.03 -20.55
N ASN A 139 21.38 27.67 -20.77
CA ASN A 139 22.01 27.92 -22.06
C ASN A 139 21.25 27.20 -23.19
N SER A 140 21.42 27.64 -24.44
CA SER A 140 20.62 27.14 -25.55
C SER A 140 20.81 25.63 -25.84
N GLY A 141 21.98 25.06 -25.50
CA GLY A 141 22.23 23.63 -25.63
C GLY A 141 21.42 22.83 -24.61
N PHE A 142 21.47 23.23 -23.33
CA PHE A 142 20.66 22.63 -22.27
C PHE A 142 19.17 22.81 -22.51
N ALA A 143 18.74 24.00 -22.96
CA ALA A 143 17.35 24.25 -23.30
C ALA A 143 16.85 23.29 -24.40
N LYS A 144 17.68 23.03 -25.42
CA LYS A 144 17.35 22.04 -26.46
C LYS A 144 17.25 20.63 -25.87
N LEU A 145 18.24 20.18 -25.10
CA LEU A 145 18.23 18.87 -24.45
C LEU A 145 16.99 18.67 -23.55
N LEU A 146 16.57 19.71 -22.83
CA LEU A 146 15.40 19.65 -21.95
C LEU A 146 14.07 19.63 -22.72
N LYS A 147 13.99 20.32 -23.87
CA LYS A 147 12.83 20.20 -24.77
C LYS A 147 12.75 18.80 -25.36
N ASP A 148 13.89 18.28 -25.85
CA ASP A 148 13.97 16.92 -26.40
C ASP A 148 13.61 15.89 -25.32
N TYR A 149 14.09 16.07 -24.08
CA TYR A 149 13.73 15.25 -22.93
C TYR A 149 12.25 15.34 -22.58
N SER A 150 11.66 16.54 -22.56
CA SER A 150 10.20 16.72 -22.35
C SER A 150 9.38 16.01 -23.42
N ASN A 151 9.83 16.05 -24.69
CA ASN A 151 9.18 15.34 -25.79
C ASN A 151 9.33 13.83 -25.62
N GLU A 152 10.52 13.34 -25.29
CA GLU A 152 10.78 11.91 -25.05
C GLU A 152 9.93 11.37 -23.90
N LEU A 153 9.78 12.13 -22.81
CA LEU A 153 8.87 11.80 -21.70
C LEU A 153 7.42 11.72 -22.19
N ASN A 154 6.97 12.69 -22.98
CA ASN A 154 5.61 12.68 -23.54
C ASN A 154 5.39 11.56 -24.58
N ASP A 155 6.41 11.16 -25.33
CA ASP A 155 6.35 10.04 -26.27
C ASP A 155 6.31 8.69 -25.53
N LYS A 156 6.97 8.62 -24.37
CA LYS A 156 6.90 7.48 -23.44
C LYS A 156 5.56 7.40 -22.73
N LEU A 157 4.88 8.53 -22.52
CA LEU A 157 3.46 8.61 -22.20
C LEU A 157 2.62 8.22 -23.44
N TYR A 158 2.56 6.92 -23.76
CA TYR A 158 1.55 6.42 -24.70
C TYR A 158 0.16 6.86 -24.18
N SER A 159 -0.53 7.65 -25.00
CA SER A 159 -1.72 8.38 -24.56
C SER A 159 -2.85 7.44 -24.16
N LEU A 160 -3.27 7.51 -22.90
CA LEU A 160 -4.58 7.00 -22.46
C LEU A 160 -5.70 7.54 -23.36
N GLU A 161 -5.54 8.74 -23.94
CA GLU A 161 -6.43 9.36 -24.93
C GLU A 161 -6.62 8.56 -26.23
N LYS A 162 -5.71 7.63 -26.59
CA LYS A 162 -5.82 6.74 -27.77
C LYS A 162 -6.51 5.41 -27.44
N LEU A 163 -6.79 5.14 -26.17
CA LEU A 163 -7.64 4.01 -25.78
C LEU A 163 -9.10 4.34 -26.11
N SER A 164 -9.94 3.34 -26.34
CA SER A 164 -11.38 3.59 -26.49
C SER A 164 -11.92 4.30 -25.25
N PHE A 165 -12.97 5.11 -25.43
CA PHE A 165 -13.60 5.84 -24.34
C PHE A 165 -13.98 4.91 -23.17
N ASP A 166 -14.49 3.72 -23.48
CA ASP A 166 -14.84 2.69 -22.49
C ASP A 166 -13.62 2.24 -21.65
N LEU A 167 -12.45 2.13 -22.27
CA LEU A 167 -11.21 1.76 -21.59
C LEU A 167 -10.70 2.89 -20.70
N GLN A 168 -10.82 4.15 -21.13
CA GLN A 168 -10.44 5.31 -20.33
C GLN A 168 -11.31 5.43 -19.07
N VAL A 169 -12.63 5.25 -19.22
CA VAL A 169 -13.60 5.26 -18.12
C VAL A 169 -13.33 4.10 -17.15
N MET A 170 -12.99 2.91 -17.65
CA MET A 170 -12.65 1.76 -16.82
C MET A 170 -11.38 2.00 -15.99
N ILE A 171 -10.32 2.54 -16.59
CA ILE A 171 -9.05 2.82 -15.90
C ILE A 171 -9.26 3.88 -14.80
N ALA A 172 -9.97 4.96 -15.13
CA ALA A 172 -10.23 6.07 -14.20
C ALA A 172 -11.14 5.68 -13.02
N ARG A 173 -12.02 4.68 -13.19
CA ARG A 173 -12.91 4.20 -12.12
C ARG A 173 -12.25 3.18 -11.19
N GLU A 174 -11.30 2.39 -11.69
CA GLU A 174 -10.90 1.13 -11.03
C GLU A 174 -9.43 1.11 -10.57
N PHE A 175 -8.58 2.02 -11.06
CA PHE A 175 -7.17 2.10 -10.66
C PHE A 175 -6.81 3.55 -10.28
N PRO A 176 -6.54 3.83 -8.99
CA PRO A 176 -6.04 5.13 -8.57
C PRO A 176 -4.72 5.47 -9.28
N PRO A 177 -4.38 6.76 -9.48
CA PRO A 177 -3.11 7.19 -10.11
C PRO A 177 -1.86 6.56 -9.47
N LEU A 178 -1.94 6.28 -8.16
CA LEU A 178 -0.90 5.65 -7.33
C LEU A 178 -0.81 4.11 -7.44
N ASP A 179 -1.64 3.42 -8.23
CA ASP A 179 -1.46 1.97 -8.45
C ASP A 179 -0.97 1.68 -9.88
N LEU A 180 -1.16 2.63 -10.80
CA LEU A 180 -0.68 2.55 -12.18
C LEU A 180 0.85 2.48 -12.28
N TYR A 181 1.61 3.09 -11.35
CA TYR A 181 3.08 3.02 -11.37
C TYR A 181 3.62 1.62 -11.02
N LYS A 182 2.87 0.82 -10.23
CA LYS A 182 3.23 -0.57 -9.89
C LYS A 182 3.15 -1.50 -11.11
N LEU A 183 2.44 -1.07 -12.16
CA LEU A 183 2.30 -1.80 -13.42
C LEU A 183 3.50 -1.64 -14.36
N GLY A 184 4.54 -0.89 -13.97
CA GLY A 184 5.86 -0.85 -14.61
C GLY A 184 5.87 -0.77 -16.15
N GLY A 185 6.10 0.42 -16.70
CA GLY A 185 6.34 0.60 -18.15
C GLY A 185 5.13 0.23 -19.02
N VAL A 186 4.21 1.18 -19.15
CA VAL A 186 2.86 1.09 -19.76
C VAL A 186 2.83 0.64 -21.24
N SER A 187 3.93 0.23 -21.89
CA SER A 187 3.96 0.04 -23.34
C SER A 187 3.74 -1.39 -23.87
N THR A 188 3.92 -2.45 -23.07
CA THR A 188 3.82 -3.85 -23.58
C THR A 188 2.87 -4.73 -22.76
N PHE A 189 2.97 -4.70 -21.44
CA PHE A 189 2.09 -5.47 -20.56
C PHE A 189 0.63 -5.03 -20.73
N PHE A 190 0.38 -3.72 -20.78
CA PHE A 190 -0.95 -3.15 -20.95
C PHE A 190 -1.59 -3.50 -22.32
N LYS A 191 -0.78 -3.51 -23.40
CA LYS A 191 -1.25 -3.94 -24.73
C LYS A 191 -1.67 -5.41 -24.75
N LYS A 192 -0.97 -6.27 -24.00
CA LYS A 192 -1.31 -7.68 -23.84
C LYS A 192 -2.49 -7.89 -22.90
N PHE A 193 -2.58 -7.09 -21.83
CA PHE A 193 -3.69 -7.02 -20.87
C PHE A 193 -5.06 -6.86 -21.57
N VAL A 194 -5.10 -5.98 -22.56
CA VAL A 194 -6.31 -5.65 -23.32
C VAL A 194 -6.56 -6.63 -24.49
N SER A 195 -5.59 -7.48 -24.85
CA SER A 195 -5.74 -8.43 -25.95
C SER A 195 -6.47 -9.70 -25.51
N THR A 196 -7.28 -10.27 -26.39
CA THR A 196 -8.02 -11.53 -26.16
C THR A 196 -7.18 -12.79 -26.35
N LYS A 197 -5.92 -12.67 -26.79
CA LYS A 197 -5.05 -13.81 -27.06
C LYS A 197 -4.15 -14.11 -25.86
N VAL A 198 -4.24 -15.35 -25.39
CA VAL A 198 -3.38 -15.91 -24.35
C VAL A 198 -2.08 -16.37 -25.00
N ASP A 199 -0.95 -15.75 -24.67
CA ASP A 199 0.36 -16.24 -25.05
C ASP A 199 1.13 -16.80 -23.84
N SER A 200 2.27 -17.45 -24.09
CA SER A 200 3.12 -18.03 -23.05
C SER A 200 3.61 -17.01 -22.02
N LEU A 201 3.70 -15.73 -22.39
CA LEU A 201 4.13 -14.64 -21.52
C LEU A 201 3.07 -14.29 -20.47
N TRP A 202 1.79 -14.33 -20.84
CA TRP A 202 0.67 -14.15 -19.90
C TRP A 202 0.65 -15.22 -18.81
N LYS A 203 0.81 -16.49 -19.21
CA LYS A 203 0.84 -17.63 -18.28
C LYS A 203 2.02 -17.50 -17.32
N ALA A 204 3.21 -17.19 -17.84
CA ALA A 204 4.39 -16.98 -17.02
C ALA A 204 4.24 -15.81 -16.04
N HIS A 205 3.58 -14.72 -16.43
CA HIS A 205 3.35 -13.57 -15.56
C HIS A 205 2.40 -13.89 -14.40
N LEU A 206 1.25 -14.51 -14.69
CA LEU A 206 0.30 -14.91 -13.64
C LEU A 206 0.93 -15.93 -12.68
N GLN A 207 1.68 -16.90 -13.21
CA GLN A 207 2.41 -17.88 -12.38
C GLN A 207 3.49 -17.23 -11.50
N ARG A 208 4.17 -16.20 -12.01
CA ARG A 208 5.19 -15.46 -11.25
C ARG A 208 4.57 -14.66 -10.12
N ASP A 209 3.49 -13.95 -10.41
CA ASP A 209 2.85 -13.01 -9.49
C ASP A 209 1.89 -13.71 -8.51
N PHE A 210 1.30 -14.83 -8.92
CA PHE A 210 0.36 -15.65 -8.18
C PHE A 210 0.86 -17.10 -8.20
N LYS A 211 1.87 -17.38 -7.37
CA LYS A 211 2.65 -18.63 -7.35
C LYS A 211 1.82 -19.92 -7.25
N GLU A 212 0.57 -19.84 -6.81
CA GLU A 212 -0.35 -20.97 -6.64
C GLU A 212 -1.28 -21.19 -7.85
N LEU A 213 -1.29 -20.30 -8.84
CA LEU A 213 -2.01 -20.48 -10.11
C LEU A 213 -1.07 -21.08 -11.17
N GLY A 214 -1.23 -22.37 -11.43
CA GLY A 214 -0.47 -23.13 -12.42
C GLY A 214 -0.96 -22.95 -13.86
N ALA A 215 -0.27 -23.60 -14.81
CA ALA A 215 -0.66 -23.54 -16.22
C ALA A 215 -2.02 -24.23 -16.46
N ASP A 216 -2.27 -25.31 -15.73
CA ASP A 216 -3.51 -26.10 -15.83
C ASP A 216 -4.71 -25.34 -15.26
N ASP A 217 -4.52 -24.57 -14.19
CA ASP A 217 -5.57 -23.69 -13.64
C ASP A 217 -6.00 -22.64 -14.65
N LEU A 218 -5.04 -22.00 -15.32
CA LEU A 218 -5.32 -21.02 -16.37
C LEU A 218 -5.99 -21.67 -17.59
N ASN A 219 -5.59 -22.90 -17.94
CA ASN A 219 -6.24 -23.66 -19.01
C ASN A 219 -7.69 -23.99 -18.64
N PHE A 220 -7.95 -24.42 -17.40
CA PHE A 220 -9.30 -24.66 -16.88
C PHE A 220 -10.15 -23.38 -16.99
N LEU A 221 -9.69 -22.26 -16.44
CA LEU A 221 -10.45 -20.99 -16.46
C LEU A 221 -10.73 -20.51 -17.89
N THR A 222 -9.75 -20.62 -18.78
CA THR A 222 -9.91 -20.26 -20.19
C THR A 222 -10.91 -21.20 -20.89
N SER A 223 -10.87 -22.51 -20.59
CA SER A 223 -11.82 -23.48 -21.15
C SER A 223 -13.27 -23.22 -20.73
N GLN A 224 -13.48 -22.63 -19.55
CA GLN A 224 -14.78 -22.24 -19.04
C GLN A 224 -15.24 -20.85 -19.53
N GLY A 225 -14.47 -20.21 -20.41
CA GLY A 225 -14.81 -18.92 -21.02
C GLY A 225 -14.51 -17.70 -20.14
N CYS A 226 -13.82 -17.88 -19.01
CA CYS A 226 -13.42 -16.77 -18.17
C CYS A 226 -12.33 -15.95 -18.87
N LEU A 227 -12.53 -14.63 -18.98
CA LEU A 227 -11.58 -13.77 -19.67
C LEU A 227 -10.39 -13.49 -18.75
N LEU A 228 -9.16 -13.63 -19.25
CA LEU A 228 -7.94 -13.39 -18.46
C LEU A 228 -7.83 -11.97 -17.89
N LYS A 229 -8.46 -10.99 -18.53
CA LYS A 229 -8.60 -9.63 -17.98
C LYS A 229 -9.42 -9.61 -16.67
N GLU A 230 -10.42 -10.49 -16.54
CA GLU A 230 -11.25 -10.62 -15.34
C GLU A 230 -10.47 -11.32 -14.25
N ILE A 231 -9.75 -12.40 -14.58
CA ILE A 231 -8.81 -13.07 -13.67
C ILE A 231 -7.79 -12.08 -13.12
N TYR A 232 -7.12 -11.35 -14.01
CA TYR A 232 -6.10 -10.39 -13.59
C TYR A 232 -6.70 -9.23 -12.79
N LYS A 233 -7.87 -8.69 -13.18
CA LYS A 233 -8.57 -7.65 -12.41
C LYS A 233 -8.82 -8.15 -10.98
N SER A 234 -9.41 -9.33 -10.83
CA SER A 234 -9.70 -9.93 -9.54
C SER A 234 -8.45 -10.16 -8.71
N CYS A 235 -7.42 -10.78 -9.29
CA CYS A 235 -6.17 -11.07 -8.57
C CYS A 235 -5.37 -9.80 -8.24
N TYR A 236 -5.44 -8.75 -9.07
CA TYR A 236 -4.74 -7.48 -8.83
C TYR A 236 -5.43 -6.65 -7.75
N LEU A 237 -6.75 -6.45 -7.83
CA LEU A 237 -7.53 -5.75 -6.79
C LEU A 237 -7.31 -6.42 -5.41
N ALA A 238 -7.16 -7.74 -5.42
CA ALA A 238 -6.92 -8.54 -4.25
C ALA A 238 -5.52 -8.40 -3.62
N LYS A 239 -4.48 -7.97 -4.37
CA LYS A 239 -3.12 -7.76 -3.81
C LYS A 239 -3.09 -6.70 -2.70
N ASN A 240 -4.05 -5.77 -2.70
CA ASN A 240 -4.18 -4.73 -1.69
C ASN A 240 -5.06 -5.14 -0.50
N ALA A 241 -5.67 -6.33 -0.53
CA ALA A 241 -6.47 -6.86 0.57
C ALA A 241 -5.68 -7.94 1.34
N LYS A 242 -5.94 -8.08 2.65
CA LYS A 242 -5.36 -9.15 3.51
C LYS A 242 -6.01 -10.52 3.19
N LEU A 243 -6.08 -10.88 1.91
CA LEU A 243 -6.77 -12.08 1.44
C LEU A 243 -5.86 -13.32 1.57
N PRO A 244 -6.45 -14.54 1.55
CA PRO A 244 -5.69 -15.78 1.42
C PRO A 244 -4.89 -15.79 0.12
N LYS A 245 -3.91 -16.69 0.03
CA LYS A 245 -3.21 -16.93 -1.23
C LYS A 245 -4.20 -17.40 -2.30
N PHE A 246 -4.03 -16.90 -3.52
CA PHE A 246 -4.89 -17.23 -4.65
C PHE A 246 -4.52 -18.59 -5.24
N ASN A 247 -5.31 -19.60 -4.89
CA ASN A 247 -5.39 -20.86 -5.62
C ASN A 247 -6.62 -20.86 -6.55
N LEU A 248 -6.74 -21.88 -7.40
CA LEU A 248 -7.85 -21.98 -8.36
C LEU A 248 -9.24 -21.91 -7.70
N PRO A 249 -9.59 -22.71 -6.68
CA PRO A 249 -10.91 -22.64 -6.06
C PRO A 249 -11.24 -21.26 -5.48
N VAL A 250 -10.33 -20.64 -4.71
CA VAL A 250 -10.54 -19.27 -4.19
C VAL A 250 -10.80 -18.29 -5.32
N LEU A 251 -10.02 -18.36 -6.41
CA LEU A 251 -10.20 -17.47 -7.56
C LEU A 251 -11.55 -17.68 -8.25
N VAL A 252 -11.96 -18.94 -8.47
CA VAL A 252 -13.24 -19.26 -9.09
C VAL A 252 -14.40 -18.70 -8.27
N GLY A 253 -14.35 -18.88 -6.95
CA GLY A 253 -15.38 -18.36 -6.06
C GLY A 253 -15.39 -16.84 -6.06
N PHE A 254 -14.21 -16.22 -5.97
CA PHE A 254 -14.05 -14.77 -5.95
C PHE A 254 -14.59 -14.11 -7.23
N LEU A 255 -14.44 -14.77 -8.39
CA LEU A 255 -15.02 -14.28 -9.66
C LEU A 255 -16.55 -14.32 -9.69
N GLY A 256 -17.18 -15.18 -8.89
CA GLY A 256 -18.64 -15.23 -8.73
C GLY A 256 -19.44 -15.65 -9.95
N GLN A 257 -18.78 -16.16 -11.00
CA GLN A 257 -19.49 -16.56 -12.21
C GLN A 257 -20.20 -17.89 -11.95
N GLU A 258 -21.53 -17.85 -11.87
CA GLU A 258 -22.36 -19.01 -11.50
C GLU A 258 -22.04 -20.28 -12.32
N LYS A 259 -21.87 -20.15 -13.64
CA LYS A 259 -21.48 -21.27 -14.51
C LYS A 259 -20.13 -21.87 -14.13
N LEU A 260 -19.16 -21.01 -13.81
CA LEU A 260 -17.80 -21.41 -13.46
C LEU A 260 -17.77 -22.11 -12.10
N VAL A 261 -18.47 -21.54 -11.11
CA VAL A 261 -18.61 -22.12 -9.77
C VAL A 261 -19.26 -23.50 -9.85
N LYS A 262 -20.35 -23.64 -10.61
CA LYS A 262 -21.04 -24.94 -10.82
C LYS A 262 -20.17 -25.96 -11.56
N ALA A 263 -19.40 -25.52 -12.55
CA ALA A 263 -18.47 -26.39 -13.27
C ALA A 263 -17.38 -26.92 -12.33
N PHE A 264 -16.76 -26.03 -11.54
CA PHE A 264 -15.73 -26.41 -10.57
C PHE A 264 -16.29 -27.36 -9.50
N GLN A 265 -17.43 -27.02 -8.90
CA GLN A 265 -18.08 -27.84 -7.89
C GLN A 265 -18.38 -29.25 -8.41
N LYS A 266 -18.84 -29.38 -9.66
CA LYS A 266 -19.10 -30.69 -10.28
C LYS A 266 -17.82 -31.54 -10.41
N CYS A 267 -16.68 -30.92 -10.70
CA CYS A 267 -15.39 -31.61 -10.84
C CYS A 267 -14.77 -32.00 -9.49
N HIS A 268 -15.09 -31.28 -8.42
CA HIS A 268 -14.44 -31.41 -7.10
C HIS A 268 -15.43 -31.70 -5.96
N ASN A 269 -16.58 -32.32 -6.27
CA ASN A 269 -17.68 -32.49 -5.32
C ASN A 269 -17.35 -33.32 -4.06
N SER A 270 -16.29 -34.11 -4.09
CA SER A 270 -15.82 -34.91 -2.95
C SER A 270 -14.64 -34.27 -2.20
N ASP A 271 -14.03 -33.21 -2.74
CA ASP A 271 -12.89 -32.53 -2.13
C ASP A 271 -13.35 -31.34 -1.28
N GLN A 272 -13.51 -31.60 0.01
CA GLN A 272 -13.99 -30.60 0.97
C GLN A 272 -13.05 -29.40 1.12
N ASN A 273 -11.74 -29.57 0.93
CA ASN A 273 -10.81 -28.43 0.97
C ASN A 273 -11.00 -27.53 -0.24
N ALA A 274 -11.11 -28.10 -1.44
CA ALA A 274 -11.37 -27.34 -2.65
C ALA A 274 -12.73 -26.63 -2.60
N LEU A 275 -13.77 -27.28 -2.07
CA LEU A 275 -15.09 -26.66 -1.88
C LEU A 275 -15.06 -25.55 -0.81
N GLY A 276 -14.30 -25.72 0.27
CA GLY A 276 -14.11 -24.70 1.30
C GLY A 276 -13.38 -23.46 0.77
N ASP A 277 -12.34 -23.65 -0.04
CA ASP A 277 -11.61 -22.57 -0.70
C ASP A 277 -12.48 -21.85 -1.74
N LEU A 278 -13.28 -22.60 -2.51
CA LEU A 278 -14.28 -22.06 -3.44
C LEU A 278 -15.29 -21.18 -2.72
N PHE A 279 -15.85 -21.69 -1.62
CA PHE A 279 -16.77 -20.96 -0.78
C PHE A 279 -16.14 -19.67 -0.24
N LEU A 280 -14.91 -19.75 0.26
CA LEU A 280 -14.19 -18.61 0.82
C LEU A 280 -14.00 -17.50 -0.23
N GLY A 281 -13.68 -17.89 -1.46
CA GLY A 281 -13.67 -16.99 -2.61
C GLY A 281 -14.98 -16.22 -2.77
N CYS A 282 -16.10 -16.93 -2.85
CA CYS A 282 -17.44 -16.32 -2.99
C CYS A 282 -17.79 -15.37 -1.83
N ALA A 283 -17.42 -15.76 -0.60
CA ALA A 283 -17.68 -14.97 0.60
C ALA A 283 -16.89 -13.64 0.60
N TYR A 284 -15.65 -13.65 0.12
CA TYR A 284 -14.83 -12.43 0.06
C TYR A 284 -15.27 -11.44 -1.00
N SER A 285 -15.91 -11.89 -2.08
CA SER A 285 -16.45 -11.02 -3.14
C SER A 285 -17.95 -10.75 -3.01
N ASP A 286 -18.53 -11.04 -1.83
CA ASP A 286 -19.92 -10.76 -1.49
C ASP A 286 -20.95 -11.39 -2.45
N HIS A 287 -20.65 -12.58 -2.96
CA HIS A 287 -21.58 -13.36 -3.77
C HIS A 287 -22.51 -14.21 -2.89
N LEU A 288 -23.36 -13.55 -2.10
CA LEU A 288 -24.20 -14.18 -1.08
C LEU A 288 -25.05 -15.35 -1.62
N ALA A 289 -25.64 -15.23 -2.81
CA ALA A 289 -26.43 -16.31 -3.40
C ALA A 289 -25.62 -17.59 -3.66
N LEU A 290 -24.36 -17.44 -4.11
CA LEU A 290 -23.46 -18.59 -4.32
C LEU A 290 -22.97 -19.16 -2.98
N VAL A 291 -22.74 -18.30 -1.99
CA VAL A 291 -22.42 -18.70 -0.62
C VAL A 291 -23.53 -19.58 -0.05
N GLU A 292 -24.79 -19.15 -0.16
CA GLU A 292 -25.96 -19.92 0.31
C GLU A 292 -26.12 -21.24 -0.44
N GLU A 293 -25.83 -21.28 -1.75
CA GLU A 293 -25.87 -22.52 -2.55
C GLU A 293 -24.76 -23.51 -2.18
N LEU A 294 -23.53 -23.03 -1.93
CA LEU A 294 -22.37 -23.87 -1.65
C LEU A 294 -22.33 -24.40 -0.21
N LEU A 295 -22.84 -23.63 0.76
CA LEU A 295 -22.74 -23.94 2.18
C LEU A 295 -23.28 -25.34 2.58
N PRO A 296 -24.41 -25.84 2.01
CA PRO A 296 -24.90 -27.19 2.28
C PRO A 296 -23.99 -28.31 1.78
N THR A 297 -23.12 -28.03 0.80
CA THR A 297 -22.24 -29.04 0.18
C THR A 297 -20.98 -29.31 1.00
N LEU A 298 -20.73 -28.47 2.00
CA LEU A 298 -19.60 -28.62 2.91
C LEU A 298 -19.91 -29.62 4.02
N ASP A 299 -18.91 -30.31 4.53
CA ASP A 299 -19.06 -31.16 5.71
C ASP A 299 -19.05 -30.33 7.01
N SER A 300 -19.29 -30.97 8.15
CA SER A 300 -19.28 -30.29 9.45
C SER A 300 -17.92 -29.67 9.79
N THR A 301 -16.83 -30.34 9.45
CA THR A 301 -15.46 -29.90 9.74
C THR A 301 -15.12 -28.64 8.96
N MET A 302 -15.49 -28.58 7.67
CA MET A 302 -15.24 -27.44 6.82
C MET A 302 -16.12 -26.26 7.19
N ARG A 303 -17.41 -26.49 7.46
CA ARG A 303 -18.28 -25.43 8.00
C ARG A 303 -17.71 -24.84 9.28
N GLN A 304 -17.17 -25.67 10.16
CA GLN A 304 -16.55 -25.20 11.38
C GLN A 304 -15.31 -24.33 11.11
N ARG A 305 -14.45 -24.72 10.17
CA ARG A 305 -13.32 -23.88 9.73
C ARG A 305 -13.78 -22.54 9.17
N ILE A 306 -14.88 -22.52 8.43
CA ILE A 306 -15.46 -21.29 7.87
C ILE A 306 -15.93 -20.33 8.96
N LEU A 307 -16.42 -20.81 10.12
CA LEU A 307 -16.76 -19.93 11.23
C LEU A 307 -15.55 -19.09 11.69
N PHE A 308 -14.36 -19.68 11.77
CA PHE A 308 -13.13 -18.95 12.11
C PHE A 308 -12.81 -17.89 11.06
N TYR A 309 -13.00 -18.18 9.78
CA TYR A 309 -12.78 -17.21 8.69
C TYR A 309 -13.79 -16.08 8.70
N ALA A 310 -15.09 -16.39 8.74
CA ALA A 310 -16.16 -15.41 8.80
C ALA A 310 -15.99 -14.47 10.01
N THR A 311 -15.53 -15.03 11.13
CA THR A 311 -15.17 -14.26 12.33
C THR A 311 -13.98 -13.34 12.07
N ALA A 312 -12.88 -13.85 11.51
CA ALA A 312 -11.69 -13.04 11.21
C ALA A 312 -11.96 -11.92 10.19
N ALA A 313 -12.88 -12.14 9.25
CA ALA A 313 -13.26 -11.20 8.21
C ALA A 313 -14.36 -10.20 8.64
N ASP A 314 -14.84 -10.28 9.87
CA ASP A 314 -15.97 -9.50 10.39
C ASP A 314 -17.27 -9.62 9.58
N ASN A 315 -17.49 -10.80 8.96
CA ASN A 315 -18.64 -11.03 8.09
C ASN A 315 -19.85 -11.55 8.89
N GLU A 316 -20.54 -10.63 9.58
CA GLU A 316 -21.73 -10.94 10.38
C GLU A 316 -22.86 -11.55 9.55
N VAL A 317 -23.05 -11.10 8.31
CA VAL A 317 -24.08 -11.63 7.40
C VAL A 317 -23.88 -13.12 7.18
N LEU A 318 -22.63 -13.54 6.93
CA LEU A 318 -22.29 -14.93 6.76
C LEU A 318 -22.47 -15.75 8.05
N LEU A 319 -22.07 -15.20 9.20
CA LEU A 319 -22.28 -15.86 10.49
C LEU A 319 -23.77 -16.10 10.76
N ARG A 320 -24.63 -15.13 10.45
CA ARG A 320 -26.09 -15.27 10.57
C ARG A 320 -26.67 -16.29 9.59
N ALA A 321 -26.20 -16.29 8.35
CA ALA A 321 -26.61 -17.28 7.36
C ALA A 321 -26.23 -18.70 7.78
N MET A 322 -25.03 -18.88 8.35
CA MET A 322 -24.57 -20.16 8.89
C MET A 322 -25.42 -20.62 10.08
N ASP A 323 -25.74 -19.72 10.99
CA ASP A 323 -26.61 -20.00 12.14
C ASP A 323 -28.01 -20.44 11.71
N ALA A 324 -28.62 -19.74 10.75
CA ALA A 324 -29.96 -20.05 10.27
C ALA A 324 -30.04 -21.41 9.56
N ASN A 325 -29.02 -21.78 8.80
CA ASN A 325 -29.02 -22.99 7.98
C ASN A 325 -28.42 -24.22 8.69
N PHE A 326 -27.60 -24.04 9.72
CA PHE A 326 -26.88 -25.12 10.41
C PHE A 326 -26.97 -24.99 11.94
N PRO A 327 -28.11 -25.37 12.54
CA PRO A 327 -28.34 -25.19 13.98
C PRO A 327 -27.38 -26.01 14.88
N ASN A 328 -26.70 -27.02 14.32
CA ASN A 328 -25.76 -27.88 15.04
C ASN A 328 -24.30 -27.40 14.97
N LEU A 329 -24.04 -26.17 14.52
CA LEU A 329 -22.69 -25.60 14.51
C LEU A 329 -22.14 -25.43 15.92
N ASN A 330 -20.85 -25.73 16.10
CA ASN A 330 -20.20 -25.56 17.39
C ASN A 330 -19.62 -24.14 17.51
N TRP A 331 -20.42 -23.21 18.01
CA TRP A 331 -20.01 -21.82 18.27
C TRP A 331 -18.95 -21.69 19.38
N HIS A 332 -18.75 -22.74 20.19
CA HIS A 332 -17.84 -22.75 21.33
C HIS A 332 -16.54 -23.51 21.05
N GLU A 333 -16.28 -23.85 19.79
CA GLU A 333 -15.05 -24.54 19.41
C GLU A 333 -13.80 -23.72 19.70
N LYS A 334 -12.74 -24.43 20.11
CA LYS A 334 -11.41 -23.88 20.30
C LYS A 334 -10.47 -24.49 19.26
N ASN A 335 -9.60 -23.65 18.68
CA ASN A 335 -8.55 -24.13 17.79
C ASN A 335 -7.42 -24.86 18.57
N ALA A 336 -6.38 -25.30 17.86
CA ALA A 336 -5.24 -26.01 18.46
C ALA A 336 -4.49 -25.20 19.55
N GLN A 337 -4.59 -23.87 19.53
CA GLN A 337 -4.02 -22.98 20.55
C GLN A 337 -4.96 -22.74 21.75
N GLY A 338 -6.17 -23.31 21.73
CA GLY A 338 -7.18 -23.08 22.75
C GLY A 338 -7.95 -21.77 22.56
N ASN A 339 -7.77 -21.08 21.44
CA ASN A 339 -8.48 -19.84 21.12
C ASN A 339 -9.89 -20.18 20.60
N ASN A 340 -10.92 -19.65 21.26
CA ASN A 340 -12.28 -19.67 20.73
C ASN A 340 -12.49 -18.56 19.69
N LEU A 341 -13.70 -18.46 19.13
CA LEU A 341 -14.02 -17.46 18.10
C LEU A 341 -13.85 -16.01 18.59
N LEU A 342 -14.07 -15.69 19.87
CA LEU A 342 -13.83 -14.34 20.38
C LEU A 342 -12.35 -13.97 20.36
N PHE A 343 -11.43 -14.90 20.64
CA PHE A 343 -9.98 -14.65 20.50
C PHE A 343 -9.58 -14.28 19.08
N ILE A 344 -10.28 -14.85 18.09
CA ILE A 344 -10.06 -14.53 16.67
C ILE A 344 -10.62 -13.15 16.36
N ALA A 345 -11.86 -12.87 16.76
CA ALA A 345 -12.49 -11.57 16.55
C ALA A 345 -11.68 -10.44 17.20
N ALA A 346 -11.20 -10.64 18.43
CA ALA A 346 -10.34 -9.70 19.15
C ALA A 346 -9.01 -9.47 18.43
N TYR A 347 -8.38 -10.51 17.86
CA TYR A 347 -7.12 -10.38 17.15
C TYR A 347 -7.26 -9.55 15.86
N TYR A 348 -8.31 -9.82 15.09
CA TYR A 348 -8.52 -9.16 13.79
C TYR A 348 -9.26 -7.82 13.89
N GLY A 349 -9.82 -7.49 15.06
CA GLY A 349 -10.63 -6.28 15.21
C GLY A 349 -12.04 -6.41 14.64
N SER A 350 -12.58 -7.63 14.62
CA SER A 350 -13.88 -7.96 14.02
C SER A 350 -15.04 -7.61 14.97
N PHE A 351 -15.47 -6.35 14.95
CA PHE A 351 -16.43 -5.82 15.91
C PHE A 351 -17.82 -6.47 15.82
N ASN A 352 -18.35 -6.59 14.61
CA ASN A 352 -19.71 -7.10 14.37
C ASN A 352 -19.79 -8.60 14.69
N ALA A 353 -18.80 -9.36 14.24
CA ALA A 353 -18.64 -10.77 14.57
C ALA A 353 -18.49 -10.97 16.09
N PHE A 354 -17.67 -10.16 16.76
CA PHE A 354 -17.49 -10.25 18.22
C PHE A 354 -18.84 -10.09 18.95
N ARG A 355 -19.61 -9.05 18.60
CA ARG A 355 -20.92 -8.80 19.21
C ARG A 355 -21.88 -9.96 18.98
N PHE A 356 -21.99 -10.43 17.74
CA PHE A 356 -22.84 -11.58 17.42
C PHE A 356 -22.47 -12.82 18.26
N LEU A 357 -21.17 -13.14 18.34
CA LEU A 357 -20.67 -14.30 19.08
C LEU A 357 -20.89 -14.15 20.60
N PHE A 358 -20.62 -12.98 21.15
CA PHE A 358 -20.73 -12.72 22.59
C PHE A 358 -22.20 -12.61 23.04
N GLU A 359 -22.99 -11.76 22.37
CA GLU A 359 -24.35 -11.42 22.80
C GLU A 359 -25.38 -12.48 22.40
N GLN A 360 -25.27 -13.05 21.19
CA GLN A 360 -26.29 -13.97 20.66
C GLN A 360 -25.88 -15.44 20.75
N LYS A 361 -24.59 -15.75 20.71
CA LYS A 361 -24.09 -17.14 20.82
C LYS A 361 -23.50 -17.48 22.17
N GLY A 362 -23.37 -16.51 23.08
CA GLY A 362 -22.88 -16.75 24.44
C GLY A 362 -21.48 -17.37 24.46
N VAL A 363 -20.63 -17.06 23.48
CA VAL A 363 -19.25 -17.54 23.45
C VAL A 363 -18.50 -16.93 24.64
N ASP A 364 -17.78 -17.77 25.39
CA ASP A 364 -17.11 -17.36 26.62
C ASP A 364 -15.98 -16.33 26.36
N GLY A 365 -16.15 -15.12 26.87
CA GLY A 365 -15.16 -14.03 26.80
C GLY A 365 -14.15 -14.00 27.96
N MET A 366 -14.35 -14.82 28.99
CA MET A 366 -13.52 -14.83 30.21
C MET A 366 -12.49 -15.97 30.24
N GLY A 367 -12.69 -17.01 29.42
CA GLY A 367 -11.80 -18.14 29.31
C GLY A 367 -10.39 -17.78 28.85
N LYS A 368 -9.41 -18.60 29.24
CA LYS A 368 -8.02 -18.53 28.79
C LYS A 368 -7.73 -19.56 27.70
N ASN A 369 -6.76 -19.25 26.85
CA ASN A 369 -6.23 -20.19 25.86
C ASN A 369 -5.16 -21.13 26.47
N ASN A 370 -4.55 -21.99 25.66
CA ASN A 370 -3.55 -22.96 26.13
C ASN A 370 -2.26 -22.31 26.66
N ALA A 371 -1.98 -21.06 26.26
CA ALA A 371 -0.86 -20.27 26.80
C ALA A 371 -1.22 -19.54 28.11
N GLY A 372 -2.43 -19.71 28.64
CA GLY A 372 -2.92 -18.96 29.80
C GLY A 372 -3.24 -17.49 29.47
N ALA A 373 -3.28 -17.13 28.19
CA ALA A 373 -3.59 -15.78 27.75
C ALA A 373 -5.11 -15.54 27.81
N ASN A 374 -5.49 -14.36 28.29
CA ASN A 374 -6.87 -13.87 28.22
C ASN A 374 -7.12 -13.13 26.89
N LEU A 375 -8.37 -12.73 26.67
CA LEU A 375 -8.83 -12.14 25.41
C LEU A 375 -8.14 -10.81 25.05
N LEU A 376 -7.66 -10.05 26.05
CA LEU A 376 -6.93 -8.80 25.83
C LEU A 376 -5.57 -9.05 25.17
N GLU A 377 -4.99 -10.24 25.33
CA GLU A 377 -3.76 -10.55 24.62
C GLU A 377 -3.97 -10.55 23.10
N SER A 378 -5.05 -11.15 22.61
CA SER A 378 -5.46 -11.06 21.21
C SER A 378 -5.75 -9.62 20.79
N LEU A 379 -6.47 -8.86 21.63
CA LEU A 379 -6.82 -7.47 21.34
C LEU A 379 -5.59 -6.57 21.15
N SER A 380 -4.43 -6.91 21.75
CA SER A 380 -3.17 -6.18 21.53
C SER A 380 -2.69 -6.14 20.07
N PHE A 381 -3.19 -7.04 19.22
CA PHE A 381 -2.92 -7.08 17.77
C PHE A 381 -3.93 -6.29 16.94
N SER A 382 -5.08 -5.93 17.51
CA SER A 382 -6.16 -5.19 16.84
C SER A 382 -5.81 -3.73 16.65
N THR A 383 -6.37 -3.12 15.60
CA THR A 383 -6.37 -1.67 15.39
C THR A 383 -7.78 -1.07 15.49
N ASN A 384 -8.79 -1.86 15.88
CA ASN A 384 -10.17 -1.41 15.96
C ASN A 384 -10.49 -0.83 17.35
N CYS A 385 -10.56 0.49 17.44
CA CYS A 385 -10.88 1.23 18.68
C CYS A 385 -12.27 0.89 19.22
N GLU A 386 -13.26 0.70 18.34
CA GLU A 386 -14.65 0.47 18.74
C GLU A 386 -14.80 -0.88 19.43
N LEU A 387 -14.15 -1.93 18.89
CA LEU A 387 -14.13 -3.23 19.54
C LEU A 387 -13.42 -3.18 20.90
N ALA A 388 -12.28 -2.48 20.98
CA ALA A 388 -11.54 -2.36 22.21
C ALA A 388 -12.34 -1.63 23.30
N GLN A 389 -13.03 -0.54 22.95
CA GLN A 389 -13.93 0.19 23.85
C GLN A 389 -15.13 -0.67 24.27
N TYR A 390 -15.74 -1.38 23.32
CA TYR A 390 -16.83 -2.29 23.63
C TYR A 390 -16.42 -3.41 24.60
N MET A 391 -15.25 -4.01 24.40
CA MET A 391 -14.71 -5.01 25.32
C MET A 391 -14.44 -4.40 26.69
N LYS A 392 -13.93 -3.17 26.77
CA LYS A 392 -13.74 -2.45 28.03
C LYS A 392 -15.04 -2.28 28.80
N ASP A 393 -16.12 -1.95 28.12
CA ASP A 393 -17.40 -1.71 28.76
C ASP A 393 -18.10 -3.00 29.21
N ASN A 394 -17.93 -4.09 28.47
CA ASN A 394 -18.66 -5.35 28.70
C ASN A 394 -17.84 -6.46 29.38
N LEU A 395 -16.51 -6.37 29.40
CA LEU A 395 -15.59 -7.38 29.96
C LEU A 395 -14.61 -6.75 30.96
N ARG A 396 -15.13 -5.86 31.83
CA ARG A 396 -14.35 -5.13 32.86
C ARG A 396 -13.57 -6.03 33.82
N GLN A 397 -13.94 -7.31 33.94
CA GLN A 397 -13.24 -8.27 34.78
C GLN A 397 -11.90 -8.72 34.18
N LEU A 398 -11.67 -8.52 32.88
CA LEU A 398 -10.38 -8.79 32.26
C LEU A 398 -9.35 -7.74 32.70
N ASN A 399 -8.11 -8.18 32.89
CA ASN A 399 -7.03 -7.32 33.37
C ASN A 399 -5.88 -7.28 32.33
N PRO A 400 -5.52 -6.09 31.78
CA PRO A 400 -4.44 -5.96 30.80
C PRO A 400 -3.04 -6.18 31.39
N TYR A 401 -2.92 -6.25 32.72
CA TYR A 401 -1.69 -6.54 33.46
C TYR A 401 -1.62 -7.99 33.97
N GLU A 402 -2.62 -8.82 33.68
CA GLU A 402 -2.60 -10.24 34.01
C GLU A 402 -1.55 -10.97 33.17
N LYS A 403 -0.75 -11.82 33.81
CA LYS A 403 0.32 -12.58 33.16
C LYS A 403 -0.21 -13.90 32.60
N ASN A 404 0.23 -14.22 31.38
CA ASN A 404 0.10 -15.55 30.80
C ASN A 404 1.18 -16.52 31.34
N ASN A 405 1.20 -17.76 30.84
CA ASN A 405 2.15 -18.80 31.29
C ASN A 405 3.63 -18.45 31.00
N SER A 406 3.89 -17.53 30.08
CA SER A 406 5.22 -16.99 29.77
C SER A 406 5.54 -15.69 30.52
N SER A 407 4.73 -15.31 31.52
CA SER A 407 4.88 -14.07 32.29
C SER A 407 4.76 -12.78 31.47
N LEU A 408 4.16 -12.84 30.27
CA LEU A 408 3.84 -11.67 29.46
C LEU A 408 2.42 -11.18 29.77
N THR A 409 2.23 -9.86 29.74
CA THR A 409 0.91 -9.24 29.88
C THR A 409 0.40 -8.69 28.55
N PRO A 410 -0.92 -8.59 28.35
CA PRO A 410 -1.51 -7.89 27.20
C PRO A 410 -0.92 -6.49 26.98
N TYR A 411 -0.71 -5.73 28.06
CA TYR A 411 -0.08 -4.41 28.01
C TYR A 411 1.34 -4.43 27.43
N GLN A 412 2.18 -5.35 27.90
CA GLN A 412 3.54 -5.51 27.38
C GLN A 412 3.54 -5.88 25.89
N MET A 413 2.56 -6.68 25.45
CA MET A 413 2.41 -7.05 24.05
C MET A 413 1.97 -5.86 23.18
N ALA A 414 0.98 -5.08 23.62
CA ALA A 414 0.59 -3.84 22.94
C ALA A 414 1.76 -2.85 22.83
N LYS A 415 2.56 -2.71 23.91
CA LYS A 415 3.74 -1.84 23.96
C LYS A 415 4.83 -2.26 22.97
N ARG A 416 5.16 -3.56 22.90
CA ARG A 416 6.15 -4.10 21.94
C ARG A 416 5.74 -3.89 20.48
N ARG A 417 4.45 -3.72 20.23
CA ARG A 417 3.89 -3.49 18.89
C ARG A 417 3.66 -2.02 18.57
N GLU A 418 3.97 -1.12 19.51
CA GLU A 418 3.71 0.32 19.38
C GLU A 418 2.23 0.64 19.09
N ASN A 419 1.32 -0.18 19.60
CA ASN A 419 -0.11 -0.05 19.35
C ASN A 419 -0.75 0.99 20.29
N LYS A 420 -0.56 2.27 19.94
CA LYS A 420 -0.99 3.42 20.76
C LYS A 420 -2.49 3.38 21.10
N VAL A 421 -3.32 3.03 20.12
CA VAL A 421 -4.78 2.92 20.29
C VAL A 421 -5.14 1.97 21.44
N ILE A 422 -4.55 0.78 21.45
CA ILE A 422 -4.87 -0.22 22.48
C ILE A 422 -4.20 0.14 23.81
N LEU A 423 -3.02 0.76 23.79
CA LEU A 423 -2.35 1.24 25.00
C LEU A 423 -3.18 2.28 25.75
N ASP A 424 -3.71 3.29 25.03
CA ASP A 424 -4.55 4.33 25.64
C ASP A 424 -5.78 3.70 26.32
N ILE A 425 -6.40 2.70 25.66
CA ILE A 425 -7.55 1.99 26.21
C ILE A 425 -7.18 1.14 27.43
N TYR A 426 -6.00 0.52 27.43
CA TYR A 426 -5.50 -0.27 28.57
C TYR A 426 -5.08 0.57 29.75
N ASP A 427 -4.48 1.74 29.53
CA ASP A 427 -4.16 2.69 30.60
C ASP A 427 -5.44 3.16 31.32
N ASP A 428 -6.55 3.30 30.59
CA ASP A 428 -7.85 3.64 31.15
C ASP A 428 -8.69 2.41 31.60
N TRP A 429 -8.15 1.20 31.56
CA TRP A 429 -8.87 -0.04 31.88
C TRP A 429 -8.88 -0.28 33.39
N LEU A 430 -9.80 0.40 34.08
CA LEU A 430 -10.04 0.29 35.53
C LEU A 430 -10.10 -1.18 35.95
N THR A 431 -9.16 -1.62 36.78
CA THR A 431 -9.24 -2.94 37.40
C THR A 431 -10.18 -2.85 38.60
N LEU A 432 -10.89 -3.94 38.91
CA LEU A 432 -11.83 -4.00 40.04
C LEU A 432 -11.20 -3.64 41.42
N GLU A 433 -9.87 -3.55 41.51
CA GLU A 433 -9.15 -3.10 42.71
C GLU A 433 -9.37 -1.60 43.00
N ASP A 434 -9.64 -0.77 41.98
CA ASP A 434 -9.85 0.68 42.16
C ASP A 434 -11.21 1.05 42.79
N TYR A 435 -12.16 0.11 42.84
CA TYR A 435 -13.47 0.31 43.49
C TYR A 435 -13.50 -0.07 44.97
N TYR A 436 -12.53 -0.84 45.45
CA TYR A 436 -12.42 -1.22 46.86
C TYR A 436 -11.24 -0.51 47.52
N CYS A 437 -11.25 0.82 47.51
CA CYS A 437 -10.59 1.56 48.58
C CYS A 437 -11.53 1.52 49.80
N PRO A 438 -11.21 0.77 50.88
CA PRO A 438 -11.99 0.88 52.10
C PRO A 438 -11.75 2.31 52.60
N ILE A 439 -12.82 3.10 52.69
CA ILE A 439 -12.80 4.30 53.51
C ILE A 439 -12.58 3.82 54.94
N TYR A 440 -11.33 3.88 55.42
CA TYR A 440 -10.98 3.84 56.83
C TYR A 440 -9.84 4.80 57.12
#